data_AF-A0A6C1QGA1-F1
#
_entry.id   AF-A0A6C1QGA1-F1
#
_cell.length_a   1.000
_cell.length_b   1.000
_cell.length_c   1.000
_cell.angle_alpha   90.00
_cell.angle_beta   90.00
_cell.angle_gamma   90.00
#
_symmetry.space_group_name_H-M   'P 1'
#
loop_
_entity.id
_entity.type
_entity.pdbx_description
1 polymer ?
#
loop_
_entity_poly.entity_id
_entity_poly.type
_entity_poly.pdbx_seq_one_letter_code
_entity_poly.pdbx_strand_id
1 'polypeptide(L)'
;MRDLIIPGNRIKTELKFLLYCYIAANIANIYAIIRYNTEWIELITWQRFVIFIAFIFYAITIVLRILIWSIKKLTGASGKAQPGN
;
A
#
# COMPACT_ATOMS: atom_id res chain seq x y z
N MET A 1 18.26 11.50 16.68
CA MET A 1 17.01 11.46 15.91
C MET A 1 17.07 12.64 14.94
N ARG A 2 17.17 12.39 13.63
CA ARG A 2 17.20 13.48 12.64
C ARG A 2 15.75 13.85 12.35
N ASP A 3 15.43 15.13 12.51
CA ASP A 3 14.14 15.74 12.18
C ASP A 3 13.84 15.51 10.68
N LEU A 4 13.17 14.39 10.40
CA LEU A 4 12.45 14.22 9.15
C LEU A 4 11.30 15.23 9.24
N ILE A 5 11.46 16.37 8.56
CA ILE A 5 10.46 17.44 8.35
C ILE A 5 9.29 16.91 7.48
N ILE A 6 8.75 15.75 7.88
CA ILE A 6 7.55 15.16 7.32
C ILE A 6 6.42 15.63 8.22
N PRO A 7 5.49 16.46 7.74
CA PRO A 7 4.43 17.01 8.58
C PRO A 7 3.67 15.87 9.26
N GLY A 8 3.53 15.92 10.59
CA GLY A 8 3.01 14.81 11.41
C GLY A 8 1.63 14.28 10.99
N ASN A 9 0.85 15.07 10.24
CA ASN A 9 -0.42 14.61 9.65
C ASN A 9 -0.23 13.57 8.53
N ARG A 10 0.88 13.61 7.77
CA ARG A 10 1.18 12.63 6.71
C ARG A 10 1.57 11.28 7.31
N ILE A 11 2.35 11.27 8.38
CA ILE A 11 2.77 10.06 9.11
C ILE A 11 1.55 9.31 9.66
N LYS A 12 0.56 10.01 10.22
CA LYS A 12 -0.68 9.39 10.71
C LYS A 12 -1.47 8.71 9.59
N THR A 13 -1.51 9.31 8.41
CA THR A 13 -2.16 8.70 7.23
C THR A 13 -1.39 7.48 6.76
N GLU A 14 -0.07 7.55 6.67
CA GLU A 14 0.76 6.41 6.26
C GLU A 14 0.66 5.24 7.23
N LEU A 15 0.64 5.50 8.54
CA LEU A 15 0.46 4.47 9.56
C LEU A 15 -0.92 3.79 9.45
N LYS A 16 -1.99 4.56 9.15
CA LYS A 16 -3.31 3.99 8.88
C LYS A 16 -3.30 3.11 7.63
N PHE A 17 -2.65 3.54 6.54
CA PHE A 17 -2.53 2.73 5.33
C PHE A 17 -1.74 1.45 5.58
N LEU A 18 -0.67 1.51 6.37
CA LEU A 18 0.12 0.34 6.75
C LEU A 18 -0.70 -0.63 7.60
N LEU A 19 -1.51 -0.11 8.52
CA LEU A 19 -2.44 -0.92 9.34
C LEU A 19 -3.48 -1.62 8.47
N TYR A 20 -4.09 -0.92 7.50
CA TYR A 20 -5.03 -1.55 6.56
C TYR A 20 -4.36 -2.64 5.72
N CYS A 21 -3.12 -2.43 5.26
CA CYS A 21 -2.38 -3.46 4.52
C CYS A 21 -2.07 -4.68 5.41
N TYR A 22 -1.73 -4.46 6.67
CA TYR A 22 -1.49 -5.54 7.63
C TYR A 22 -2.74 -6.39 7.89
N ILE A 23 -3.89 -5.74 8.06
CA ILE A 23 -5.18 -6.42 8.23
C ILE A 23 -5.52 -7.23 6.98
N ALA A 24 -5.38 -6.64 5.79
CA ALA A 24 -5.65 -7.32 4.52
C ALA A 24 -4.75 -8.56 4.31
N ALA A 25 -3.46 -8.46 4.65
CA ALA A 25 -2.53 -9.59 4.57
C ALA A 25 -2.91 -10.73 5.54
N ASN A 26 -3.37 -10.40 6.75
CA ASN A 26 -3.88 -11.40 7.69
C ASN A 26 -5.15 -12.09 7.17
N ILE A 27 -6.08 -11.35 6.57
CA ILE A 27 -7.29 -11.91 5.95
C ILE A 27 -6.91 -12.86 4.81
N ALA A 28 -5.95 -12.49 3.96
CA ALA A 28 -5.46 -13.35 2.89
C ALA A 28 -4.81 -14.64 3.44
N ASN A 29 -4.08 -14.54 4.56
CA ASN A 29 -3.51 -15.71 5.22
C ASN A 29 -4.60 -16.65 5.78
N ILE A 30 -5.62 -16.10 6.44
CA ILE A 30 -6.79 -16.85 6.91
C ILE A 30 -7.54 -17.51 5.74
N TYR A 31 -7.72 -16.80 4.64
CA TYR A 31 -8.37 -17.35 3.43
C TYR A 31 -7.60 -18.54 2.86
N ALA A 32 -6.26 -18.48 2.85
CA ALA A 32 -5.43 -19.59 2.40
C ALA A 32 -5.62 -20.83 3.28
N ILE A 33 -5.67 -20.66 4.61
CA ILE A 33 -5.92 -21.76 5.55
C ILE A 33 -7.27 -22.41 5.30
N ILE A 34 -8.34 -21.62 5.11
CA ILE A 34 -9.68 -22.15 4.84
C ILE A 34 -9.72 -22.84 3.47
N ARG A 35 -9.08 -22.28 2.44
CA ARG A 35 -9.13 -22.80 1.06
C ARG A 35 -8.30 -24.05 0.86
N TYR A 36 -7.13 -24.12 1.49
CA TYR A 36 -6.17 -25.22 1.35
C TYR A 36 -6.19 -26.18 2.55
N ASN A 37 -7.08 -25.94 3.52
CA ASN A 37 -7.28 -26.75 4.73
C ASN A 37 -5.95 -27.05 5.46
N THR A 38 -5.13 -26.02 5.61
CA THR A 38 -3.82 -26.15 6.24
C THR A 38 -3.91 -25.95 7.75
N GLU A 39 -2.86 -26.34 8.48
CA GLU A 39 -2.86 -26.32 9.94
C GLU A 39 -2.92 -24.89 10.49
N TRP A 40 -3.75 -24.64 11.50
CA TRP A 40 -3.89 -23.32 12.15
C TRP A 40 -2.58 -22.79 12.77
N ILE A 41 -1.62 -23.68 13.06
CA ILE A 41 -0.30 -23.30 13.56
C ILE A 41 0.51 -22.54 12.50
N GLU A 42 0.23 -22.78 11.21
CA GLU A 42 0.89 -22.09 10.09
C GLU A 42 0.61 -20.58 10.12
N LEU A 43 -0.55 -20.15 10.61
CA LEU A 43 -0.89 -18.74 10.80
C LEU A 43 0.17 -18.00 11.64
N ILE A 44 0.76 -18.68 12.64
CA ILE A 44 1.79 -18.14 13.52
C ILE A 44 3.19 -18.37 12.94
N THR A 45 3.45 -19.56 12.37
CA THR A 45 4.77 -19.90 11.83
C THR A 45 5.16 -19.04 10.62
N TRP A 46 4.17 -18.68 9.79
CA TRP A 46 4.37 -17.91 8.56
C TRP A 46 4.28 -16.40 8.75
N GLN A 47 4.24 -15.90 9.99
CA GLN A 47 4.04 -14.47 10.27
C GLN A 47 5.10 -13.56 9.60
N ARG A 48 6.33 -14.05 9.42
CA ARG A 48 7.38 -13.35 8.67
C ARG A 48 7.05 -13.20 7.18
N PHE A 49 6.39 -14.18 6.58
CA PHE A 49 5.93 -14.12 5.19
C PHE A 49 4.69 -13.25 5.03
N VAL A 50 3.79 -13.21 6.03
CA VAL A 50 2.66 -12.27 6.06
C VAL A 50 3.16 -10.83 6.03
N ILE A 51 4.18 -10.52 6.82
CA ILE A 51 4.83 -9.20 6.80
C ILE A 51 5.41 -8.91 5.41
N PHE A 52 6.09 -9.88 4.79
CA PHE A 52 6.66 -9.71 3.44
C PHE A 52 5.58 -9.48 2.37
N ILE A 53 4.47 -10.22 2.43
CA ILE A 53 3.31 -10.04 1.56
C ILE A 53 2.67 -8.66 1.79
N ALA A 54 2.55 -8.21 3.04
CA ALA A 54 2.04 -6.87 3.36
C ALA A 54 2.92 -5.77 2.73
N PHE A 55 4.25 -5.94 2.73
CA PHE A 55 5.16 -5.04 2.02
C PHE A 55 4.94 -5.04 0.50
N ILE A 56 4.69 -6.21 -0.11
CA ILE A 56 4.37 -6.33 -1.54
C ILE A 56 3.06 -5.58 -1.85
N PHE A 57 2.01 -5.80 -1.06
CA PHE A 57 0.74 -5.08 -1.23
C PHE A 57 0.94 -3.57 -1.08
N TYR A 58 1.69 -3.12 -0.08
CA TYR A 58 2.01 -1.70 0.10
C TYR A 58 2.77 -1.14 -1.12
N ALA A 59 3.76 -1.86 -1.65
CA ALA A 59 4.49 -1.47 -2.85
C ALA A 59 3.56 -1.34 -4.07
N ILE A 60 2.61 -2.26 -4.25
CA ILE A 60 1.58 -2.17 -5.31
C ILE A 60 0.77 -0.88 -5.15
N THR A 61 0.37 -0.51 -3.92
CA THR A 61 -0.37 0.75 -3.72
C THR A 61 0.45 1.99 -4.08
N ILE A 62 1.77 1.98 -3.83
CA ILE A 62 2.67 3.07 -4.24
C ILE A 62 2.74 3.14 -5.77
N VAL A 63 2.94 2.01 -6.43
CA VAL A 63 2.99 1.92 -7.90
C VAL A 63 1.70 2.46 -8.51
N LEU A 64 0.54 2.06 -7.98
CA LEU A 64 -0.76 2.57 -8.43
C LEU A 64 -0.89 4.09 -8.23
N ARG A 65 -0.43 4.64 -7.09
CA ARG A 65 -0.41 6.10 -6.87
C ARG A 65 0.46 6.83 -7.88
N ILE A 66 1.66 6.31 -8.15
CA ILE A 66 2.58 6.89 -9.14
C ILE A 66 1.94 6.84 -10.53
N LEU A 67 1.30 5.72 -10.88
CA LEU A 67 0.62 5.55 -12.16
C LEU A 67 -0.52 6.57 -12.33
N ILE A 68 -1.40 6.70 -11.33
CA ILE A 68 -2.50 7.68 -11.35
C ILE A 68 -1.95 9.10 -11.44
N TRP A 69 -0.89 9.42 -10.69
CA TRP A 69 -0.28 10.74 -10.74
C TRP A 69 0.36 11.02 -12.11
N SER A 70 1.00 10.02 -12.72
CA SER A 70 1.58 10.11 -14.06
C SER A 70 0.51 10.32 -15.12
N ILE A 71 -0.59 9.56 -15.08
CA ILE A 71 -1.74 9.73 -15.96
C ILE A 71 -2.34 11.13 -15.78
N LYS A 72 -2.63 11.55 -14.55
CA LYS A 72 -3.14 12.90 -14.27
C LYS A 72 -2.20 14.01 -14.75
N LYS A 73 -0.88 13.80 -14.66
CA LYS A 73 0.11 14.75 -15.18
C LYS A 73 0.08 14.81 -16.71
N LEU A 74 -0.06 13.68 -17.39
CA LEU A 74 -0.15 13.62 -18.84
C LEU A 74 -1.48 14.19 -19.36
N THR A 75 -2.60 13.81 -18.75
CA THR A 75 -3.94 14.32 -19.11
C THR A 75 -4.12 15.78 -18.67
N GLY A 76 -3.56 16.18 -17.54
CA GLY A 76 -3.57 17.56 -17.04
C GLY A 76 -2.60 18.48 -17.77
N ALA A 77 -1.50 17.94 -18.33
CA ALA A 77 -0.65 18.68 -19.27
C ALA A 77 -1.36 18.94 -20.61
N SER A 78 -2.31 18.10 -21.00
CA SER A 78 -3.16 18.33 -22.18
C SER A 78 -4.20 19.46 -21.97
N GLY A 79 -4.36 19.99 -20.76
CA GLY A 79 -5.22 21.14 -20.44
C GLY A 79 -4.50 22.49 -20.36
N LYS A 80 -3.21 22.55 -20.68
CA LYS A 80 -2.44 23.81 -20.77
C LYS A 80 -1.85 24.01 -22.16
N ALA A 81 -2.72 23.98 -23.17
CA ALA A 81 -2.45 24.53 -24.48
C ALA A 81 -3.57 25.53 -24.83
N GLN A 82 -3.57 26.67 -24.15
CA GLN A 82 -4.13 27.89 -24.73
C GLN A 82 -3.23 29.07 -24.35
N PRO A 83 -2.33 29.50 -25.24
CA PRO A 83 -1.71 30.82 -25.18
C PRO A 83 -2.65 31.86 -25.82
N GLY A 84 -2.66 33.08 -25.28
CA GLY A 84 -3.45 34.23 -25.75
C GLY A 84 -4.73 34.43 -24.94
N ASN A 85 -5.01 35.57 -24.31
CA ASN A 85 -4.58 36.95 -24.54
C ASN A 85 -4.59 37.69 -23.19
#